data_AF-A0A520JIK1-F1
#
_entry.id   AF-A0A520JIK1-F1
#
_cell.length_a   1.000
_cell.length_b   1.000
_cell.length_c   1.000
_cell.angle_alpha   90.00
_cell.angle_beta   90.00
_cell.angle_gamma   90.00
#
_symmetry.space_group_name_H-M   'P 1'
#
loop_
_entity.id
_entity.type
_entity.pdbx_description
1 polymer ?
#
loop_
_entity_poly.entity_id
_entity_poly.type
_entity_poly.pdbx_seq_one_letter_code
_entity_poly.pdbx_strand_id
1 'polypeptide(L)' 'MDDTDFQLRGDTGTKRIVVAMSGGVDSSVVAALAARTGAETIGVTLQLYDHGEAVGRAGSCCAGRD' A
#
# COMPACT_ATOMS: atom_id res chain seq x y z
N MET A 1 6.49 21.93 5.66
CA MET A 1 6.02 20.94 4.66
C MET A 1 6.07 19.62 5.38
N ASP A 2 4.91 19.02 5.62
CA ASP A 2 4.85 17.66 6.16
C ASP A 2 5.38 16.73 5.05
N ASP A 3 6.42 15.94 5.34
CA ASP A 3 7.07 15.05 4.36
C ASP A 3 6.12 13.95 3.83
N THR A 4 4.90 13.89 4.36
CA THR A 4 3.87 12.93 4.00
C THR A 4 2.90 13.41 2.92
N ASP A 5 3.08 14.59 2.32
CA ASP A 5 2.15 15.11 1.30
C ASP A 5 2.30 14.45 -0.10
N PHE A 6 3.17 13.45 -0.26
CA PHE A 6 3.42 12.74 -1.54
C PHE A 6 3.62 13.66 -2.75
N GLN A 7 4.12 14.87 -2.52
CA GLN A 7 4.30 15.92 -3.54
C GLN A 7 3.00 16.32 -4.26
N LEU A 8 1.84 16.09 -3.62
CA LEU A 8 0.53 16.44 -4.11
C LEU A 8 0.30 17.95 -3.94
N ARG A 9 0.71 18.74 -4.94
CA ARG A 9 0.43 20.18 -4.96
C ARG A 9 -1.08 20.46 -4.88
N GLY A 10 -1.47 21.40 -4.01
CA GLY A 10 -2.83 21.92 -3.90
C GLY A 10 -3.65 21.22 -2.80
N ASP A 11 -4.97 21.22 -2.95
CA ASP A 11 -5.87 20.57 -1.99
C ASP A 11 -5.87 19.04 -2.16
N THR A 12 -5.39 18.32 -1.14
CA THR A 12 -5.30 16.86 -1.10
C THR A 12 -6.67 16.19 -1.11
N GLY A 13 -7.73 16.85 -0.61
CA GLY A 13 -9.08 16.29 -0.56
C GLY A 13 -9.72 16.02 -1.94
N THR A 14 -9.17 16.63 -3.00
CA THR A 14 -9.57 16.38 -4.40
C THR A 14 -8.64 15.44 -5.15
N LYS A 15 -7.60 14.93 -4.49
CA LYS A 15 -6.60 14.03 -5.07
C LYS A 15 -6.91 12.58 -4.71
N ARG A 16 -6.35 11.69 -5.52
CA ARG A 16 -6.44 10.25 -5.32
C ARG A 16 -5.04 9.63 -5.36
N ILE A 17 -4.74 8.80 -4.38
CA ILE A 17 -3.51 8.02 -4.29
C ILE A 17 -3.87 6.55 -4.48
N VAL A 18 -3.29 5.92 -5.50
CA VAL A 18 -3.40 4.47 -5.70
C VAL A 18 -2.12 3.82 -5.19
N VAL A 19 -2.25 2.96 -4.18
CA VAL A 19 -1.13 2.26 -3.55
C VAL A 19 -1.08 0.84 -4.06
N ALA A 20 0.06 0.45 -4.63
CA ALA A 20 0.32 -0.95 -4.97
C ALA A 20 0.50 -1.77 -3.68
N MET A 21 -0.47 -2.62 -3.37
CA MET A 21 -0.54 -3.41 -2.16
C MET A 21 -0.01 -4.82 -2.41
N SER A 22 1.24 -5.07 -1.99
CA SER A 22 1.88 -6.39 -2.10
C SER A 22 1.45 -7.37 -1.00
N GLY A 23 0.72 -6.89 0.01
CA GLY A 23 0.56 -7.57 1.30
C GLY A 23 1.67 -7.19 2.32
N GLY A 24 2.65 -6.43 1.86
CA GLY A 24 3.73 -5.73 2.57
C GLY A 24 3.34 -5.01 3.86
N VAL A 25 4.18 -5.09 4.90
CA VAL A 25 4.20 -4.05 5.94
C VAL A 25 4.51 -2.69 5.33
N ASP A 26 5.49 -2.62 4.42
CA ASP A 26 5.88 -1.38 3.75
C ASP A 26 4.72 -0.74 2.97
N SER A 27 4.03 -1.54 2.14
CA SER A 27 2.86 -1.06 1.40
C SER A 27 1.71 -0.66 2.33
N SER A 28 1.57 -1.33 3.47
CA SER A 28 0.56 -0.99 4.48
C SER A 28 0.87 0.35 5.17
N VAL A 29 2.14 0.61 5.50
CA VAL A 29 2.57 1.89 6.07
C VAL A 29 2.37 3.02 5.04
N VAL A 30 2.71 2.81 3.78
CA VAL A 30 2.46 3.79 2.72
C VAL A 30 0.96 4.09 2.59
N ALA A 31 0.10 3.08 2.59
CA ALA A 31 -1.35 3.28 2.55
C ALA A 31 -1.88 4.06 3.76
N ALA A 32 -1.36 3.79 4.95
CA ALA A 32 -1.72 4.53 6.15
C ALA A 32 -1.27 6.00 6.09
N LEU A 33 -0.05 6.26 5.61
CA LEU A 33 0.46 7.62 5.41
C LEU A 33 -0.34 8.38 4.34
N ALA A 34 -0.69 7.72 3.23
CA ALA A 34 -1.54 8.27 2.18
C ALA A 34 -2.91 8.66 2.73
N ALA A 35 -3.56 7.79 3.50
CA ALA A 35 -4.86 8.08 4.11
C ALA A 35 -4.79 9.27 5.09
N ARG A 36 -3.68 9.45 5.80
CA ARG A 36 -3.47 10.57 6.73
C ARG A 36 -3.38 11.94 6.05
N THR A 37 -3.11 11.99 4.74
CA THR A 37 -3.08 13.25 3.97
C THR A 37 -4.47 13.84 3.71
N GLY A 38 -5.53 13.04 3.89
CA GLY A 38 -6.89 13.39 3.49
C GLY A 38 -7.22 13.13 2.01
N ALA A 39 -6.25 12.69 1.20
CA ALA A 39 -6.50 12.23 -0.16
C ALA A 39 -7.28 10.90 -0.17
N GLU A 40 -8.08 10.70 -1.21
CA GLU A 40 -8.76 9.43 -1.44
C GLU A 40 -7.70 8.34 -1.70
N THR A 41 -7.59 7.38 -0.78
CA THR A 41 -6.55 6.36 -0.83
C THR A 41 -7.15 5.02 -1.24
N ILE A 42 -6.63 4.44 -2.33
CA ILE A 42 -7.09 3.17 -2.90
C ILE A 42 -5.94 2.17 -2.91
N GLY A 43 -6.06 1.11 -2.11
CA GLY A 43 -5.13 -0.01 -2.16
C GLY A 43 -5.48 -0.97 -3.30
N VAL A 44 -4.50 -1.34 -4.13
CA VAL A 44 -4.68 -2.29 -5.24
C VAL A 44 -3.67 -3.42 -5.13
N THR A 45 -4.16 -4.65 -5.01
CA THR A 45 -3.34 -5.85 -5.12
C THR A 45 -3.51 -6.46 -6.50
N LEU A 46 -2.40 -6.63 -7.22
CA LEU A 46 -2.40 -7.30 -8.52
C LEU A 46 -2.17 -8.81 -8.32
N GLN A 47 -3.06 -9.60 -8.92
CA GLN A 47 -2.91 -11.05 -9.05
C GLN A 47 -1.93 -11.33 -10.21
N LEU A 48 -0.62 -11.30 -9.93
CA LEU A 48 0.42 -11.46 -10.95
C LEU A 48 0.75 -12.93 -11.27
N TYR A 49 0.39 -13.84 -10.36
CA TYR A 49 0.58 -15.29 -10.47
C TYR A 49 -0.63 -15.99 -9.85
N ASP A 50 -0.87 -17.24 -10.21
CA ASP A 50 -1.87 -18.07 -9.52
C ASP A 50 -1.52 -18.12 -8.01
N HIS A 51 -2.40 -17.52 -7.21
CA HIS A 51 -2.15 -17.21 -5.80
C HIS A 51 -1.95 -18.46 -4.92
N GLY A 52 -2.24 -19.67 -5.43
CA GLY A 52 -2.02 -20.92 -4.70
C GLY A 52 -0.55 -21.18 -4.31
N GLU A 53 0.42 -20.73 -5.10
CA GLU A 53 1.85 -21.02 -4.90
C GLU A 53 2.57 -20.03 -3.96
N ALA A 54 2.06 -18.81 -3.79
CA ALA A 54 2.75 -17.75 -3.04
C ALA A 54 2.46 -17.78 -1.53
N VAL A 55 1.30 -18.31 -1.12
CA VAL A 55 0.86 -18.38 0.28
C VAL A 55 1.67 -19.42 1.08
N GLY A 56 2.28 -20.40 0.41
CA GLY A 56 3.07 -21.47 1.05
C GLY A 56 4.59 -21.25 1.05
N ARG A 57 5.12 -20.19 0.41
CA ARG A 57 6.57 -19.95 0.37
C ARG A 57 7.06 -19.35 1.69
N ALA A 58 8.00 -20.04 2.33
CA ALA A 58 8.79 -19.49 3.42
C ALA A 58 9.46 -18.17 2.96
N GLY A 59 9.26 -17.09 3.72
CA GLY A 59 9.78 -15.75 3.37
C GLY A 59 8.85 -14.88 2.53
N SER A 60 7.60 -15.28 2.30
CA SER A 60 6.57 -14.36 1.79
C SER A 60 6.21 -13.32 2.87
N CYS A 61 5.63 -12.19 2.44
CA CYS A 61 5.38 -11.06 3.34
C CYS A 61 4.50 -11.40 4.57
N CYS A 62 3.66 -12.42 4.47
CA CYS A 62 2.79 -12.91 5.54
C CYS A 62 3.18 -14.33 6.00
N ALA A 63 4.38 -14.82 5.65
CA ALA A 63 4.90 -16.06 6.20
C ALA A 63 5.23 -15.84 7.67
N GLY A 64 4.21 -15.93 8.53
CA GLY A 64 4.41 -16.15 9.95
C GLY A 64 5.23 -17.42 10.08
N ARG A 65 6.48 -17.26 10.53
CA ARG A 65 7.15 -18.34 11.21
C ARG A 65 6.49 -18.48 12.58
N ASP A 66 6.22 -19.72 12.96
CA ASP A 66 6.60 -20.21 14.27
C ASP A 66 7.64 -19.33 15.01
#